data_AF-A0A5B2TT45-F1
#
_entry.id   AF-A0A5B2TT45-F1
#
_cell.length_a   1.000
_cell.length_b   1.000
_cell.length_c   1.000
_cell.angle_alpha   90.00
_cell.angle_beta   90.00
_cell.angle_gamma   90.00
#
_symmetry.space_group_name_H-M   'P 1'
#
loop_
_entity.id
_entity.type
_entity.pdbx_description
1 polymer ?
#
loop_
_entity_poly.entity_id
_entity_poly.type
_entity_poly.pdbx_seq_one_letter_code
_entity_poly.pdbx_strand_id
1 'polypeptide(L)'
;MSKTIKEQILLKMACVAFAFASSVTYAQNTHSVTTTQRDGFIFEFQVGGGIIGIEDSAGNQTFDKAQGTFVFPDVKFGHMLNDNLAITVSLPGNIYEFQDNDRHFGGFIPSLQYWVKDRWWIHGGIGLAVDSPALYDIKDNENDDWNFGCAVMASTGYEIFKKKNFALNVQSKLVMGRAFLAGDAHRDAVSLNVGLGFSWF
;
A
#
# COMPACT_ATOMS: atom_id res chain seq x y z
N MET A 1 -18.96 17.30 19.88
CA MET A 1 -18.63 15.89 20.19
C MET A 1 -17.58 15.45 19.18
N SER A 2 -16.36 15.16 19.62
CA SER A 2 -15.24 14.78 18.74
C SER A 2 -15.45 13.34 18.24
N LYS A 3 -15.38 13.10 16.93
CA LYS A 3 -15.45 11.75 16.36
C LYS A 3 -14.19 10.98 16.72
N THR A 4 -14.34 9.72 17.08
CA THR A 4 -13.21 8.82 17.36
C THR A 4 -12.35 8.60 16.10
N ILE A 5 -11.08 8.24 16.26
CA ILE A 5 -10.14 8.02 15.13
C ILE A 5 -10.69 6.97 14.16
N LYS A 6 -11.30 5.89 14.68
CA LYS A 6 -11.96 4.86 13.87
C LYS A 6 -13.08 5.42 13.00
N GLU A 7 -13.93 6.30 13.54
CA GLU A 7 -15.01 6.95 12.78
C GLU A 7 -14.47 7.93 11.74
N GLN A 8 -13.36 8.62 12.01
CA GLN A 8 -12.72 9.51 11.04
C GLN A 8 -12.08 8.72 9.89
N ILE A 9 -11.40 7.61 10.18
CA ILE A 9 -10.84 6.72 9.17
C ILE A 9 -11.95 6.10 8.32
N LEU A 10 -13.03 5.63 8.95
CA LEU A 10 -14.18 5.07 8.25
C LEU A 10 -14.81 6.09 7.30
N LEU A 11 -14.98 7.33 7.74
CA LEU A 11 -15.55 8.41 6.92
C LEU A 11 -14.63 8.76 5.73
N LYS A 12 -13.32 8.86 5.96
CA LYS A 12 -12.34 9.12 4.90
C LYS A 12 -12.29 7.95 3.89
N MET A 13 -12.31 6.71 4.37
CA MET A 13 -12.42 5.52 3.53
C MET A 13 -13.69 5.53 2.68
N ALA A 14 -14.84 5.91 3.26
CA ALA A 14 -16.09 6.01 2.52
C ALA A 14 -15.98 7.05 1.38
N CYS A 15 -15.43 8.23 1.65
CA CYS A 15 -15.20 9.26 0.63
C CYS A 15 -14.27 8.78 -0.49
N VAL A 16 -13.17 8.09 -0.14
CA VAL A 16 -12.24 7.50 -1.12
C VAL A 16 -12.93 6.41 -1.94
N ALA A 17 -13.74 5.56 -1.31
CA ALA A 17 -14.52 4.53 -2.00
C ALA A 17 -15.53 5.13 -2.98
N PHE A 18 -16.21 6.23 -2.60
CA PHE A 18 -17.13 6.95 -3.49
C PHE A 18 -16.40 7.60 -4.68
N ALA A 19 -15.25 8.23 -4.44
CA ALA A 19 -14.41 8.78 -5.51
C ALA A 19 -13.87 7.69 -6.45
N PHE A 20 -13.56 6.52 -5.90
CA PHE A 20 -13.14 5.37 -6.69
C PHE A 20 -14.29 4.84 -7.55
N ALA A 21 -15.48 4.63 -6.97
CA ALA A 21 -16.66 4.14 -7.69
C ALA A 21 -17.09 5.06 -8.85
N SER A 22 -17.01 6.38 -8.67
CA SER A 22 -17.32 7.34 -9.75
C SER A 22 -16.28 7.29 -10.88
N SER A 23 -14.99 7.13 -10.56
CA SER A 23 -13.94 7.01 -11.58
C SER A 23 -14.01 5.71 -12.38
N VAL A 24 -14.38 4.59 -11.75
CA VAL A 24 -14.60 3.30 -12.42
C VAL A 24 -15.77 3.39 -13.39
N THR A 25 -16.85 4.08 -13.01
CA THR A 25 -18.02 4.28 -13.88
C THR A 25 -17.67 5.09 -15.14
N TYR A 26 -16.84 6.13 -15.00
CA TYR A 26 -16.39 6.92 -16.14
C TYR A 26 -15.47 6.13 -17.08
N ALA A 27 -14.60 5.28 -16.53
CA ALA A 27 -13.63 4.51 -17.30
C ALA A 27 -14.24 3.38 -18.14
N GLN A 28 -15.47 2.95 -17.83
CA GLN A 28 -16.22 1.94 -18.61
C GLN A 28 -16.63 2.41 -20.01
N ASN A 29 -16.57 3.71 -20.33
CA ASN A 29 -17.15 4.27 -21.55
C ASN A 29 -16.22 4.23 -22.79
N THR A 30 -15.09 3.49 -22.73
CA THR A 30 -14.15 3.38 -23.86
C THR A 30 -14.04 1.93 -24.35
N HIS A 31 -14.89 1.57 -25.32
CA HIS A 31 -14.78 0.31 -26.04
C HIS A 31 -13.45 0.27 -26.82
N SER A 32 -12.49 -0.50 -26.31
CA SER A 32 -11.32 -0.93 -27.07
C SER A 32 -11.17 -2.44 -26.87
N VAL A 33 -11.55 -3.20 -27.90
CA VAL A 33 -11.38 -4.66 -27.99
C VAL A 33 -9.89 -4.91 -28.22
N THR A 34 -9.13 -5.06 -27.14
CA THR A 34 -7.80 -5.66 -27.18
C THR A 34 -7.78 -6.75 -26.13
N THR A 35 -7.90 -8.01 -26.58
CA THR A 35 -7.56 -9.19 -25.77
C THR A 35 -6.11 -9.03 -25.32
N THR A 36 -5.95 -8.53 -24.10
CA THR A 36 -4.64 -8.14 -23.59
C THR A 36 -4.04 -9.36 -22.91
N GLN A 37 -3.31 -10.15 -23.70
CA GLN A 37 -2.49 -11.23 -23.18
C GLN A 37 -1.47 -10.66 -22.19
N ARG A 38 -1.43 -11.23 -20.98
CA ARG A 38 -0.47 -10.91 -19.92
C ARG A 38 0.31 -12.18 -19.64
N ASP A 39 1.60 -12.14 -19.89
CA ASP A 39 2.48 -13.28 -19.68
C ASP A 39 3.83 -12.79 -19.18
N GLY A 40 4.55 -13.64 -18.45
CA GLY A 40 5.88 -13.31 -17.96
C GLY A 40 5.92 -12.64 -16.58
N PHE A 41 6.97 -11.85 -16.36
CA PHE A 41 7.30 -11.28 -15.05
C PHE A 41 6.65 -9.91 -14.87
N ILE A 42 6.12 -9.66 -13.69
CA ILE A 42 5.61 -8.34 -13.31
C ILE A 42 6.70 -7.61 -12.53
N PHE A 43 7.02 -6.40 -12.97
CA PHE A 43 7.71 -5.40 -12.16
C PHE A 43 6.85 -4.15 -12.09
N GLU A 44 6.56 -3.67 -10.89
CA GLU A 44 5.81 -2.45 -10.69
C GLU A 44 6.42 -1.58 -9.60
N PHE A 45 6.44 -0.28 -9.83
CA PHE A 45 6.72 0.72 -8.81
C PHE A 45 5.54 1.69 -8.71
N GLN A 46 5.26 2.16 -7.50
CA GLN A 46 4.23 3.14 -7.21
C GLN A 46 4.85 4.38 -6.55
N VAL A 47 4.30 5.54 -6.93
CA VAL A 47 4.51 6.80 -6.22
C VAL A 47 3.16 7.44 -5.91
N GLY A 48 3.06 8.11 -4.77
CA GLY A 48 1.80 8.73 -4.37
C GLY A 48 1.82 9.27 -2.96
N GLY A 49 0.62 9.57 -2.47
CA GLY A 49 0.40 10.02 -1.12
C GLY A 49 -0.51 9.05 -0.38
N GLY A 50 -0.47 9.12 0.94
CA GLY A 50 -1.33 8.32 1.79
C GLY A 50 -1.62 9.01 3.10
N ILE A 51 -2.35 8.27 3.92
CA ILE A 51 -2.48 8.56 5.33
C ILE A 51 -2.06 7.33 6.13
N ILE A 52 -1.42 7.55 7.28
CA ILE A 52 -1.03 6.50 8.21
C ILE A 52 -1.53 6.82 9.61
N GLY A 53 -2.05 5.81 10.30
CA GLY A 53 -2.33 5.83 11.73
C GLY A 53 -1.42 4.82 12.42
N ILE A 54 -0.87 5.22 13.57
CA ILE A 54 0.00 4.37 14.39
C ILE A 54 -0.54 4.36 15.81
N GLU A 55 -0.60 3.18 16.40
CA GLU A 55 -0.94 2.95 17.79
C GLU A 55 0.17 2.10 18.44
N ASP A 56 0.86 2.68 19.41
CA ASP A 56 1.85 1.99 20.21
C ASP A 56 1.19 1.58 21.54
N SER A 57 1.29 0.29 21.88
CA SER A 57 0.74 -0.25 23.12
C SER A 57 1.32 0.38 24.40
N ALA A 58 2.54 0.91 24.34
CA ALA A 58 3.16 1.64 25.44
C ALA A 58 2.81 3.15 25.43
N GLY A 59 2.09 3.61 24.39
CA GLY A 59 1.66 5.01 24.23
C GLY A 59 2.74 5.95 23.70
N ASN A 60 3.96 5.48 23.49
CA ASN A 60 5.11 6.34 23.17
C ASN A 60 5.04 6.96 21.76
N GLN A 61 4.45 6.25 20.79
CA GLN A 61 4.38 6.67 19.39
C GLN A 61 2.97 6.55 18.80
N THR A 62 1.96 6.80 19.64
CA THR A 62 0.56 6.77 19.22
C THR A 62 0.14 8.10 18.61
N PHE A 63 -0.53 8.04 17.45
CA PHE A 63 -1.03 9.23 16.78
C PHE A 63 -2.46 9.53 17.19
N ASP A 64 -2.70 10.74 17.71
CA ASP A 64 -4.07 11.23 17.97
C ASP A 64 -4.87 11.45 16.69
N LYS A 65 -4.19 11.66 15.56
CA LYS A 65 -4.77 11.88 14.22
C LYS A 65 -3.90 11.20 13.18
N ALA A 66 -4.54 10.64 12.15
CA ALA A 66 -3.82 10.09 11.01
C ALA A 66 -2.94 11.17 10.36
N GLN A 67 -1.69 10.81 10.08
CA GLN A 67 -0.68 11.68 9.48
C GLN A 67 -0.63 11.48 7.97
N GLY A 68 -0.23 12.52 7.25
CA GLY A 68 0.09 12.39 5.82
C GLY A 68 1.35 11.57 5.65
N THR A 69 1.43 10.79 4.58
CA THR A 69 2.62 10.02 4.23
C THR A 69 2.92 10.10 2.75
N PHE A 70 4.21 10.03 2.42
CA PHE A 70 4.68 9.81 1.07
C PHE A 70 4.91 8.32 0.84
N VAL A 71 4.36 7.80 -0.27
CA VAL A 71 4.45 6.39 -0.63
C VAL A 71 5.78 6.13 -1.31
N PHE A 72 6.78 5.69 -0.55
CA PHE A 72 8.09 5.30 -1.05
C PHE A 72 8.90 4.52 0.02
N PRO A 73 9.63 3.46 -0.35
CA PRO A 73 9.55 2.74 -1.62
C PRO A 73 8.26 1.91 -1.67
N ASP A 74 7.57 1.85 -2.82
CA ASP A 74 6.48 0.90 -3.04
C ASP A 74 6.73 0.14 -4.35
N VAL A 75 7.14 -1.12 -4.21
CA VAL A 75 7.56 -1.97 -5.33
C VAL A 75 6.85 -3.32 -5.25
N LYS A 76 6.51 -3.87 -6.41
CA LYS A 76 5.89 -5.19 -6.56
C LYS A 76 6.60 -5.98 -7.65
N PHE A 77 6.96 -7.22 -7.32
CA PHE A 77 7.53 -8.20 -8.23
C PHE A 77 6.58 -9.38 -8.35
N GLY A 78 6.51 -10.04 -9.51
CA GLY A 78 5.68 -11.22 -9.64
C GLY A 78 5.82 -11.95 -10.94
N HIS A 79 4.98 -12.95 -11.14
CA HIS A 79 4.89 -13.74 -12.36
C HIS A 79 3.43 -14.07 -12.66
N MET A 80 3.03 -13.90 -13.92
CA MET A 80 1.71 -14.31 -14.39
C MET A 80 1.62 -15.84 -14.35
N LEU A 81 0.59 -16.37 -13.67
CA LEU A 81 0.27 -17.79 -13.66
C LEU A 81 -0.68 -18.15 -14.83
N ASN A 82 -1.48 -17.18 -15.27
CA ASN A 82 -2.34 -17.20 -16.45
C ASN A 82 -2.70 -15.76 -16.83
N ASP A 83 -3.56 -15.55 -17.84
CA ASP A 83 -3.93 -14.22 -18.35
C ASP A 83 -4.54 -13.26 -17.30
N ASN A 84 -5.07 -13.79 -16.20
CA ASN A 84 -5.81 -13.04 -15.19
C ASN A 84 -5.27 -13.16 -13.77
N LEU A 85 -4.29 -14.03 -13.50
CA LEU A 85 -3.79 -14.30 -12.16
C LEU A 85 -2.26 -14.23 -12.14
N ALA A 86 -1.73 -13.54 -11.15
CA ALA A 86 -0.30 -13.51 -10.87
C ALA A 86 -0.02 -13.81 -9.40
N ILE A 87 1.11 -14.47 -9.16
CA ILE A 87 1.74 -14.52 -7.85
C ILE A 87 2.72 -13.36 -7.73
N THR A 88 2.72 -12.67 -6.60
CA THR A 88 3.51 -11.45 -6.41
C THR A 88 4.15 -11.42 -5.02
N VAL A 89 5.16 -10.57 -4.87
CA VAL A 89 5.70 -10.11 -3.60
C VAL A 89 5.67 -8.59 -3.65
N SER A 90 5.07 -7.98 -2.63
CA SER A 90 4.97 -6.53 -2.49
C SER A 90 5.78 -6.02 -1.34
N LEU A 91 6.46 -4.90 -1.58
CA LEU A 91 7.25 -4.15 -0.64
C LEU A 91 6.62 -2.76 -0.48
N PRO A 92 5.45 -2.65 0.19
CA PRO A 92 4.88 -1.35 0.47
C PRO A 92 5.76 -0.61 1.48
N GLY A 93 5.89 0.70 1.29
CA GLY A 93 6.65 1.57 2.17
C GLY A 93 6.01 2.95 2.24
N ASN A 94 5.91 3.45 3.47
CA ASN A 94 5.37 4.76 3.78
C ASN A 94 6.38 5.52 4.62
N ILE A 95 6.75 6.72 4.17
CA ILE A 95 7.57 7.66 4.93
C ILE A 95 6.63 8.63 5.62
N TYR A 96 6.77 8.77 6.93
CA TYR A 96 6.00 9.70 7.75
C TYR A 96 6.89 10.37 8.79
N GLU A 97 6.53 11.59 9.16
CA GLU A 97 7.26 12.36 10.17
C GLU A 97 6.71 12.05 11.57
N PHE A 98 7.60 11.82 12.52
CA PHE A 98 7.29 11.67 13.94
C PHE A 98 8.35 12.34 14.81
N GLN A 99 7.94 13.32 15.63
CA GLN A 99 8.84 14.07 16.52
C GLN A 99 10.09 14.60 15.80
N ASP A 100 9.88 15.28 14.66
CA ASP A 100 10.92 15.86 13.80
C ASP A 100 11.88 14.83 13.14
N ASN A 101 11.56 13.53 13.18
CA ASN A 101 12.32 12.46 12.52
C ASN A 101 11.48 11.75 11.46
N ASP A 102 12.13 11.32 10.37
CA ASP A 102 11.49 10.51 9.33
C ASP A 102 11.50 9.02 9.72
N ARG A 103 10.30 8.41 9.75
CA ARG A 103 10.11 6.99 10.03
C ARG A 103 9.52 6.26 8.83
N HIS A 104 9.78 4.95 8.78
CA HIS A 104 9.31 4.07 7.73
C HIS A 104 8.50 2.91 8.30
N PHE A 105 7.26 2.76 7.82
CA PHE A 105 6.48 1.55 8.05
C PHE A 105 6.16 0.89 6.71
N GLY A 106 6.54 -0.38 6.59
CA GLY A 106 6.40 -1.14 5.37
C GLY A 106 6.21 -2.63 5.61
N GLY A 107 6.52 -3.43 4.59
CA GLY A 107 6.44 -4.87 4.74
C GLY A 107 7.07 -5.67 3.61
N PHE A 108 7.15 -6.98 3.83
CA PHE A 108 7.45 -7.98 2.81
C PHE A 108 6.23 -8.89 2.69
N ILE A 109 5.46 -8.74 1.63
CA ILE A 109 4.10 -9.31 1.55
C ILE A 109 3.94 -10.17 0.29
N PRO A 110 4.16 -11.49 0.39
CA PRO A 110 3.72 -12.45 -0.62
C PRO A 110 2.21 -12.33 -0.84
N SER A 111 1.80 -12.31 -2.10
CA SER A 111 0.48 -11.84 -2.50
C SER A 111 -0.01 -12.52 -3.79
N LEU A 112 -1.30 -12.36 -4.07
CA LEU A 112 -1.93 -12.73 -5.32
C LEU A 112 -2.56 -11.49 -5.95
N GLN A 113 -2.40 -11.33 -7.27
CA GLN A 113 -3.08 -10.30 -8.06
C GLN A 113 -4.01 -10.95 -9.08
N TYR A 114 -5.27 -10.50 -9.12
CA TYR A 114 -6.27 -11.00 -10.04
C TYR A 114 -6.90 -9.86 -10.86
N TRP A 115 -6.90 -9.99 -12.18
CA TRP A 115 -7.59 -9.07 -13.10
C TRP A 115 -9.05 -9.47 -13.23
N VAL A 116 -9.92 -8.73 -12.52
CA VAL A 116 -11.38 -8.89 -12.56
C VAL A 116 -11.95 -8.47 -13.92
N LYS A 117 -11.30 -7.50 -14.57
CA LYS A 117 -11.58 -7.04 -15.94
C LYS A 117 -10.27 -6.75 -16.66
N ASP A 118 -10.35 -6.54 -17.97
CA ASP A 118 -9.20 -6.26 -18.84
C ASP A 118 -8.30 -5.11 -18.38
N ARG A 119 -8.76 -4.21 -17.53
CA ARG A 119 -7.95 -3.10 -16.98
C ARG A 119 -8.04 -2.96 -15.46
N TRP A 120 -8.89 -3.76 -14.80
CA TRP A 120 -9.13 -3.64 -13.37
C TRP A 120 -8.64 -4.88 -12.65
N TRP A 121 -7.76 -4.69 -11.69
CA TRP A 121 -7.23 -5.75 -10.85
C TRP A 121 -7.47 -5.49 -9.37
N ILE A 122 -7.58 -6.58 -8.63
CA ILE A 122 -7.52 -6.63 -7.17
C ILE A 122 -6.28 -7.41 -6.76
N HIS A 123 -5.72 -7.09 -5.61
CA HIS A 123 -4.49 -7.71 -5.16
C HIS A 123 -4.39 -7.67 -3.64
N GLY A 124 -3.91 -8.75 -3.03
CA GLY A 124 -3.80 -8.84 -1.58
C GLY A 124 -2.89 -9.96 -1.13
N GLY A 125 -2.47 -9.87 0.13
CA GLY A 125 -1.51 -10.81 0.70
C GLY A 125 -1.36 -10.66 2.21
N ILE A 126 -0.61 -11.59 2.78
CA ILE A 126 -0.29 -11.68 4.21
C ILE A 126 1.21 -11.94 4.30
N GLY A 127 1.90 -11.20 5.15
CA GLY A 127 3.35 -11.29 5.24
C GLY A 127 3.91 -10.61 6.47
N LEU A 128 5.13 -10.11 6.33
CA LEU A 128 5.89 -9.49 7.41
C LEU A 128 5.65 -7.98 7.43
N ALA A 129 5.31 -7.45 8.60
CA ALA A 129 5.40 -6.02 8.88
C ALA A 129 6.86 -5.67 9.19
N VAL A 130 7.32 -4.52 8.70
CA VAL A 130 8.64 -3.97 8.99
C VAL A 130 8.44 -2.53 9.46
N ASP A 131 8.75 -2.28 10.71
CA ASP A 131 8.85 -0.94 11.28
C ASP A 131 10.33 -0.63 11.49
N SER A 132 10.83 0.36 10.75
CA SER A 132 12.24 0.70 10.72
C SER A 132 12.43 2.22 10.69
N PRO A 133 13.63 2.70 11.03
CA PRO A 133 14.04 4.06 10.68
C PRO A 133 13.96 4.26 9.17
N ALA A 134 13.80 5.49 8.71
CA ALA A 134 13.99 5.80 7.30
C ALA A 134 15.44 5.47 6.91
N LEU A 135 15.64 4.77 5.79
CA LEU A 135 16.97 4.27 5.38
C LEU A 135 18.03 5.38 5.19
N TYR A 136 17.62 6.64 5.07
CA TYR A 136 18.47 7.80 4.86
C TYR A 136 18.68 8.66 6.12
N ASP A 137 18.05 8.32 7.25
CA ASP A 137 18.13 9.05 8.53
C ASP A 137 18.45 8.08 9.69
N ILE A 138 19.32 7.10 9.44
CA ILE A 138 19.81 6.18 10.47
C ILE A 138 20.95 6.88 11.21
N LYS A 139 20.76 7.09 12.51
CA LYS A 139 21.80 7.55 13.45
C LYS A 139 22.04 6.47 14.49
N ASP A 140 23.29 5.99 14.55
CA ASP A 140 23.72 4.97 15.50
C ASP A 140 23.39 5.39 16.94
N ASN A 141 22.78 4.49 17.72
CA ASN A 141 22.31 4.69 19.10
C ASN A 141 21.21 5.75 19.31
N GLU A 142 20.59 6.30 18.25
CA GLU A 142 19.48 7.25 18.38
C GLU A 142 18.16 6.69 17.82
N ASN A 143 18.19 6.04 16.65
CA ASN A 143 17.02 5.51 15.97
C ASN A 143 17.43 4.37 15.03
N ASP A 144 17.92 3.25 15.57
CA ASP A 144 18.38 2.07 14.81
C ASP A 144 17.55 0.81 15.07
N ASP A 145 16.40 0.93 15.75
CA ASP A 145 15.54 -0.21 16.10
C ASP A 145 14.74 -0.72 14.90
N TRP A 146 14.98 -1.97 14.51
CA TRP A 146 14.20 -2.69 13.50
C TRP A 146 13.23 -3.64 14.18
N ASN A 147 11.94 -3.42 13.96
CA ASN A 147 10.88 -4.22 14.54
C ASN A 147 10.12 -4.95 13.44
N PHE A 148 9.81 -6.23 13.70
CA PHE A 148 9.14 -7.10 12.76
C PHE A 148 7.84 -7.63 13.34
N GLY A 149 6.91 -7.99 12.47
CA GLY A 149 5.73 -8.74 12.89
C GLY A 149 4.88 -9.14 11.69
N CYS A 150 3.56 -9.08 11.83
CA CYS A 150 2.64 -9.54 10.79
C CYS A 150 1.94 -8.38 10.08
N ALA A 151 1.77 -8.52 8.77
CA ALA A 151 1.06 -7.55 7.94
C ALA A 151 0.04 -8.24 7.04
N VAL A 152 -1.05 -7.53 6.77
CA VAL A 152 -2.02 -7.86 5.72
C VAL A 152 -2.16 -6.67 4.78
N MET A 153 -2.38 -6.97 3.50
CA MET A 153 -2.52 -5.96 2.48
C MET A 153 -3.71 -6.29 1.58
N ALA A 154 -4.45 -5.26 1.21
CA ALA A 154 -5.44 -5.30 0.15
C ALA A 154 -5.29 -4.06 -0.74
N SER A 155 -5.42 -4.24 -2.04
CA SER A 155 -5.26 -3.19 -3.02
C SER A 155 -6.11 -3.44 -4.25
N THR A 156 -6.40 -2.36 -4.96
CA THR A 156 -7.09 -2.38 -6.23
C THR A 156 -6.46 -1.34 -7.14
N GLY A 157 -6.44 -1.60 -8.44
CA GLY A 157 -5.94 -0.64 -9.41
C GLY A 157 -6.60 -0.75 -10.76
N TYR A 158 -6.61 0.38 -11.47
CA TYR A 158 -7.17 0.51 -12.80
C TYR A 158 -6.09 0.98 -13.78
N GLU A 159 -5.81 0.18 -14.81
CA GLU A 159 -4.89 0.48 -15.90
C GLU A 159 -5.50 1.57 -16.79
N ILE A 160 -5.12 2.83 -16.55
CA ILE A 160 -5.57 3.98 -17.34
C ILE A 160 -4.94 4.00 -18.73
N PHE A 161 -3.75 3.42 -18.87
CA PHE A 161 -3.03 3.28 -20.12
C PHE A 161 -2.36 1.92 -20.18
N LYS A 162 -2.46 1.23 -21.32
CA LYS A 162 -1.75 -0.02 -21.56
C LYS A 162 -1.27 -0.09 -23.00
N LYS A 163 0.02 -0.40 -23.18
CA LYS A 163 0.63 -0.55 -24.50
C LYS A 163 1.70 -1.64 -24.44
N LYS A 164 1.50 -2.70 -25.23
CA LYS A 164 2.36 -3.89 -25.24
C LYS A 164 2.54 -4.41 -23.79
N ASN A 165 3.77 -4.38 -23.31
CA ASN A 165 4.23 -4.91 -22.03
C ASN A 165 4.17 -3.90 -20.89
N PHE A 166 3.65 -2.69 -21.11
CA PHE A 166 3.63 -1.65 -20.08
C PHE A 166 2.21 -1.17 -19.80
N ALA A 167 1.92 -0.90 -18.53
CA ALA A 167 0.69 -0.26 -18.09
C ALA A 167 0.98 0.87 -17.10
N LEU A 168 0.24 1.96 -17.23
CA LEU A 168 0.10 2.97 -16.20
C LEU A 168 -1.23 2.74 -15.51
N ASN A 169 -1.21 2.78 -14.18
CA ASN A 169 -2.40 2.52 -13.39
C ASN A 169 -2.58 3.59 -12.30
N VAL A 170 -3.83 3.77 -11.90
CA VAL A 170 -4.19 4.44 -10.65
C VAL A 170 -4.55 3.35 -9.67
N GLN A 171 -3.90 3.32 -8.51
CA GLN A 171 -4.11 2.28 -7.51
C GLN A 171 -4.30 2.83 -6.11
N SER A 172 -5.09 2.09 -5.32
CA SER A 172 -5.25 2.31 -3.90
C SER A 172 -4.85 1.06 -3.13
N LYS A 173 -4.18 1.26 -2.00
CA LYS A 173 -3.61 0.18 -1.19
C LYS A 173 -3.86 0.45 0.29
N LEU A 174 -4.44 -0.53 0.96
CA LEU A 174 -4.59 -0.61 2.41
C LEU A 174 -3.56 -1.61 2.94
N VAL A 175 -2.74 -1.17 3.89
CA VAL A 175 -1.82 -2.04 4.63
C VAL A 175 -2.16 -1.91 6.10
N MET A 176 -2.30 -3.04 6.78
CA MET A 176 -2.42 -3.13 8.23
C MET A 176 -1.33 -4.03 8.74
N GLY A 177 -0.59 -3.60 9.74
CA GLY A 177 0.50 -4.39 10.30
C GLY A 177 0.69 -4.18 11.78
N ARG A 178 1.23 -5.20 12.43
CA ARG A 178 1.72 -5.16 13.81
C ARG A 178 3.20 -5.46 13.80
N ALA A 179 4.01 -4.58 14.38
CA ALA A 179 5.39 -4.85 14.72
C ALA A 179 5.50 -5.16 16.22
N PHE A 180 6.30 -6.16 16.58
CA PHE A 180 6.60 -6.48 17.97
C PHE A 180 7.80 -5.67 18.44
N LEU A 181 7.65 -5.00 19.59
CA LEU A 181 8.68 -4.17 20.20
C LEU A 181 9.35 -4.93 21.36
N ALA A 182 10.36 -4.33 21.99
CA ALA A 182 10.99 -4.91 23.17
C ALA A 182 9.98 -5.15 24.31
N GLY A 183 10.08 -6.31 24.96
CA GLY A 183 9.13 -6.78 25.97
C GLY A 183 7.83 -7.32 25.35
N ASP A 184 6.69 -7.07 26.00
CA ASP A 184 5.36 -7.46 25.52
C ASP A 184 4.67 -6.35 24.69
N ALA A 185 5.41 -5.29 24.35
CA ALA A 185 4.89 -4.14 23.61
C ALA A 185 4.78 -4.44 22.11
N HIS A 186 3.85 -3.77 21.45
CA HIS A 186 3.62 -3.82 20.01
C HIS A 186 3.22 -2.46 19.45
N ARG A 187 3.43 -2.30 18.14
CA ARG A 187 3.02 -1.15 17.36
C ARG A 187 2.13 -1.60 16.21
N ASP A 188 0.90 -1.11 16.20
CA ASP A 188 -0.05 -1.31 15.13
C ASP A 188 -0.01 -0.11 14.18
N ALA A 189 0.02 -0.39 12.89
CA ALA A 189 -0.08 0.64 11.86
C ALA A 189 -1.17 0.29 10.85
N VAL A 190 -1.87 1.31 10.39
CA VAL A 190 -2.81 1.25 9.27
C VAL A 190 -2.50 2.36 8.29
N SER A 191 -2.26 2.02 7.03
CA SER A 191 -2.01 3.00 5.98
C SER A 191 -3.00 2.84 4.83
N LEU A 192 -3.55 3.95 4.34
CA LEU A 192 -4.32 4.01 3.10
C LEU A 192 -3.61 4.91 2.11
N ASN A 193 -3.22 4.32 0.98
CA ASN A 193 -2.40 4.94 -0.04
C ASN A 193 -3.19 5.08 -1.34
N VAL A 194 -2.94 6.17 -2.07
CA VAL A 194 -3.41 6.39 -3.44
C VAL A 194 -2.24 6.90 -4.27
N GLY A 195 -2.01 6.29 -5.43
CA GLY A 195 -0.90 6.69 -6.27
C GLY A 195 -1.00 6.21 -7.70
N LEU A 196 0.03 6.55 -8.46
CA LEU A 196 0.24 6.12 -9.83
C LEU A 196 1.25 4.98 -9.82
N GLY A 197 0.89 3.87 -10.45
CA GLY A 197 1.75 2.72 -10.67
C GLY A 197 2.21 2.65 -12.12
N PHE A 198 3.46 2.24 -12.32
CA PHE A 198 3.98 1.80 -13.60
C PHE A 198 4.25 0.30 -13.52
N SER A 199 3.55 -0.49 -14.31
CA SER A 199 3.72 -1.95 -14.40
C SER A 199 4.39 -2.33 -15.71
N TRP A 200 5.39 -3.20 -15.64
CA TRP A 200 6.03 -3.88 -16.77
C TRP A 200 5.74 -5.39 -16.66
N PHE A 201 5.23 -5.98 -17.74
CA PHE A 201 4.97 -7.41 -17.97
C PHE A 201 6.02 -8.07 -18.88
#